data_AF-A0AA48HY11-F1
#
_entry.id   AF-A0AA48HY11-F1
#
_cell.length_a   1.000
_cell.length_b   1.000
_cell.length_c   1.000
_cell.angle_alpha   90.00
_cell.angle_beta   90.00
_cell.angle_gamma   90.00
#
_symmetry.space_group_name_H-M   'P 1'
#
loop_
_entity.id
_entity.type
_entity.pdbx_description
1 polymer ?
#
loop_
_entity_poly.entity_id
_entity_poly.type
_entity_poly.pdbx_seq_one_letter_code
_entity_poly.pdbx_strand_id
1 'polypeptide(L)'
;MRARSIFTTLLSFAAALVPASARSSTGDRVLVVLGPKVEQDHYKGFWSSLEQRGYELTFAAPGDELLLDAFGVPLHEHLIVFAPDTEKLGKHVTPQALFDAQGTYLNTLYVLSPEISEAQRTILQQYGVEAAPKGYQVRDAFSHVGGHESCCVVLPSSSNVAPEVVLPKTGAIVFPHGTGFNLNSNPLLIDVLRAPVTAYVGDKDGVAPTTKPGHEVKFAGEGMSAVAALQTRANSRIGFIGSPAMLSDKWWGKDLDGKETGNRAALEDLTRWLFQETGVIRVAKTHHHRVGEKEPREAYTKKDEVAYEITIQEYQTRGNLSRWGNWDGAMQLEFTMLDPHIRTELKPVSFRPDGTTYAASFRAPDRHGVFKFVVNHFRPGWTFLEAADRASVVPLRHDEHPRFIAGAYPFYAGCLSTSAAFLFFTALWMHLGESDKGKQKAE
;
A
#
# COMPACT_ATOMS: atom_id res chain seq x y z
N MET A 1 21.21 -36.02 -29.21
CA MET A 1 20.16 -34.99 -28.97
C MET A 1 19.35 -35.19 -27.69
N ARG A 2 19.03 -36.42 -27.24
CA ARG A 2 18.21 -36.63 -26.03
C ARG A 2 18.87 -36.24 -24.69
N ALA A 3 20.19 -36.34 -24.56
CA ALA A 3 20.90 -36.01 -23.31
C ALA A 3 20.94 -34.49 -23.01
N ARG A 4 21.01 -33.63 -24.03
CA ARG A 4 20.97 -32.16 -23.85
C ARG A 4 19.61 -31.67 -23.36
N SER A 5 18.52 -32.27 -23.83
CA SER A 5 17.16 -31.92 -23.42
C SER A 5 16.88 -32.24 -21.95
N ILE A 6 17.41 -33.38 -21.47
CA ILE A 6 17.26 -33.81 -20.07
C ILE A 6 18.08 -32.92 -19.12
N PHE A 7 19.26 -32.48 -19.55
CA PHE A 7 20.09 -31.57 -18.76
C PHE A 7 19.47 -30.17 -18.65
N THR A 8 18.86 -29.66 -19.72
CA THR A 8 18.13 -28.37 -19.69
C THR A 8 16.84 -28.44 -18.86
N THR A 9 16.12 -29.56 -18.87
CA THR A 9 14.92 -29.73 -18.00
C THR A 9 15.31 -29.93 -16.54
N LEU A 10 16.42 -30.63 -16.23
CA LEU A 10 16.94 -30.74 -14.87
C LEU A 10 17.47 -29.40 -14.35
N LEU A 11 18.11 -28.58 -15.18
CA LEU A 11 18.59 -27.25 -14.77
C LEU A 11 17.44 -26.27 -14.51
N SER A 12 16.35 -26.35 -15.30
CA SER A 12 15.14 -25.55 -15.06
C SER A 12 14.32 -26.05 -13.87
N PHE A 13 14.33 -27.36 -13.59
CA PHE A 13 13.73 -27.91 -12.37
C PHE A 13 14.57 -27.57 -11.12
N ALA A 14 15.90 -27.53 -11.22
CA ALA A 14 16.79 -27.12 -10.13
C ALA A 14 16.69 -25.62 -9.83
N ALA A 15 16.50 -24.76 -10.85
CA ALA A 15 16.22 -23.34 -10.65
C ALA A 15 14.84 -23.09 -10.01
N ALA A 16 13.87 -23.99 -10.19
CA ALA A 16 12.55 -23.92 -9.54
C ALA A 16 12.52 -24.52 -8.12
N LEU A 17 13.62 -25.15 -7.66
CA LEU A 17 13.74 -25.81 -6.36
C LEU A 17 14.69 -25.12 -5.39
N VAL A 18 15.23 -23.95 -5.75
CA VAL A 18 15.76 -23.04 -4.73
C VAL A 18 14.53 -22.47 -4.02
N PRO A 19 14.24 -22.81 -2.74
CA PRO A 19 13.34 -21.97 -1.98
C PRO A 19 13.99 -20.59 -2.00
N ALA A 20 13.42 -19.66 -2.78
CA ALA A 20 13.73 -18.26 -2.70
C ALA A 20 13.33 -17.81 -1.29
N SER A 21 14.20 -18.08 -0.33
CA SER A 21 14.12 -17.57 1.03
C SER A 21 14.63 -16.14 1.00
N ALA A 22 14.06 -15.32 0.11
CA ALA A 22 14.14 -13.88 0.28
C ALA A 22 13.40 -13.59 1.58
N ARG A 23 14.00 -12.86 2.51
CA ARG A 23 13.41 -12.67 3.84
C ARG A 23 12.56 -11.42 3.84
N SER A 24 13.07 -10.36 3.24
CA SER A 24 12.26 -9.27 2.70
C SER A 24 11.53 -9.72 1.43
N SER A 25 10.31 -9.20 1.20
CA SER A 25 9.64 -9.39 -0.09
C SER A 25 10.32 -8.69 -1.27
N THR A 26 11.29 -7.80 -1.00
CA THR A 26 12.03 -7.03 -2.01
C THR A 26 13.45 -7.54 -2.25
N GLY A 27 14.13 -8.09 -1.23
CA GLY A 27 15.51 -8.60 -1.30
C GLY A 27 16.28 -8.33 0.00
N ASP A 28 17.46 -8.94 0.17
CA ASP A 28 18.13 -8.98 1.48
C ASP A 28 19.40 -8.11 1.54
N ARG A 29 19.76 -7.35 0.48
CA ARG A 29 20.99 -6.56 0.43
C ARG A 29 20.75 -5.15 0.97
N VAL A 30 21.56 -4.73 1.93
CA VAL A 30 21.45 -3.44 2.60
C VAL A 30 22.76 -2.66 2.43
N LEU A 31 22.68 -1.49 1.81
CA LEU A 31 23.77 -0.52 1.82
C LEU A 31 23.67 0.35 3.07
N VAL A 32 24.73 0.43 3.87
CA VAL A 32 24.82 1.28 5.05
C VAL A 32 25.85 2.37 4.79
N VAL A 33 25.40 3.62 4.72
CA VAL A 33 26.28 4.79 4.59
C VAL A 33 26.52 5.38 5.97
N LEU A 34 27.73 5.19 6.50
CA LEU A 34 28.12 5.63 7.84
C LEU A 34 28.90 6.95 7.79
N GLY A 35 28.40 7.97 8.47
CA GLY A 35 29.10 9.24 8.60
C GLY A 35 30.43 9.10 9.36
N PRO A 36 31.41 9.98 9.12
CA PRO A 36 32.74 9.88 9.70
C PRO A 36 32.77 9.96 11.23
N LYS A 37 31.73 10.54 11.86
CA LYS A 37 31.58 10.64 13.32
C LYS A 37 30.79 9.49 13.93
N VAL A 38 30.28 8.57 13.12
CA VAL A 38 29.47 7.44 13.58
C VAL A 38 30.36 6.22 13.68
N GLU A 39 30.69 5.83 14.92
CA GLU A 39 31.47 4.63 15.18
C GLU A 39 30.57 3.38 15.08
N GLN A 40 30.84 2.53 14.08
CA GLN A 40 30.08 1.31 13.82
C GLN A 40 29.97 0.40 15.05
N ASP A 41 31.02 0.35 15.88
CA ASP A 41 31.13 -0.48 17.06
C ASP A 41 30.13 -0.13 18.19
N HIS A 42 29.51 1.06 18.15
CA HIS A 42 28.51 1.48 19.14
C HIS A 42 27.09 0.96 18.88
N TYR A 43 26.89 0.26 17.77
CA TYR A 43 25.57 -0.14 17.27
C TYR A 43 25.51 -1.64 16.94
N LYS A 44 26.34 -2.46 17.59
CA LYS A 44 26.47 -3.90 17.28
C LYS A 44 25.16 -4.64 17.45
N GLY A 45 24.36 -4.32 18.47
CA GLY A 45 23.06 -4.92 18.71
C GLY A 45 22.10 -4.70 17.53
N PHE A 46 22.08 -3.49 16.98
CA PHE A 46 21.27 -3.15 15.82
C PHE A 46 21.72 -3.88 14.55
N TRP A 47 23.03 -3.86 14.25
CA TRP A 47 23.58 -4.58 13.09
C TRP A 47 23.38 -6.09 13.20
N SER A 48 23.65 -6.66 14.38
CA SER A 48 23.46 -8.08 14.66
C SER A 48 21.99 -8.50 14.49
N SER A 49 21.04 -7.64 14.85
CA SER A 49 19.62 -7.93 14.64
C SER A 49 19.27 -8.05 13.15
N LEU A 50 19.81 -7.16 12.31
CA LEU A 50 19.66 -7.25 10.85
C LEU A 50 20.35 -8.50 10.27
N GLU A 51 21.58 -8.78 10.68
CA GLU A 51 22.33 -9.95 10.21
C GLU A 51 21.70 -11.28 10.66
N GLN A 52 21.21 -11.36 11.90
CA GLN A 52 20.47 -12.53 12.41
C GLN A 52 19.19 -12.77 11.61
N ARG A 53 18.50 -11.69 11.24
CA ARG A 53 17.38 -11.71 10.30
C ARG A 53 17.80 -11.94 8.86
N GLY A 54 19.10 -11.98 8.53
CA GLY A 54 19.64 -12.47 7.26
C GLY A 54 19.97 -11.43 6.22
N TYR A 55 19.99 -10.16 6.60
CA TYR A 55 20.40 -9.11 5.69
C TYR A 55 21.91 -9.14 5.48
N GLU A 56 22.31 -8.85 4.25
CA GLU A 56 23.72 -8.67 3.86
C GLU A 56 24.05 -7.18 3.96
N LEU A 57 24.78 -6.80 5.00
CA LEU A 57 25.17 -5.41 5.26
C LEU A 57 26.47 -5.06 4.52
N THR A 58 26.41 -4.07 3.63
CA THR A 58 27.58 -3.47 2.99
C THR A 58 27.79 -2.08 3.56
N PHE A 59 28.90 -1.87 4.27
CA PHE A 59 29.23 -0.58 4.87
C PHE A 59 30.08 0.24 3.90
N ALA A 60 29.73 1.51 3.75
CA ALA A 60 30.48 2.46 2.95
C ALA A 60 30.53 3.85 3.59
N ALA A 61 31.54 4.63 3.21
CA ALA A 61 31.73 5.98 3.69
C ALA A 61 31.14 7.01 2.70
N PRO A 62 30.71 8.18 3.19
CA PRO A 62 30.29 9.25 2.31
C PRO A 62 31.44 9.70 1.39
N GLY A 63 31.15 9.77 0.09
CA GLY A 63 32.12 10.16 -0.93
C GLY A 63 32.78 9.00 -1.69
N ASP A 64 32.57 7.75 -1.26
CA ASP A 64 32.94 6.57 -2.03
C ASP A 64 32.19 6.54 -3.39
N GLU A 65 32.67 5.73 -4.34
CA GLU A 65 31.96 5.47 -5.61
C GLU A 65 30.73 4.58 -5.37
N LEU A 66 29.72 5.17 -4.72
CA LEU A 66 28.45 4.54 -4.42
C LEU A 66 27.54 4.57 -5.64
N LEU A 67 27.03 3.40 -6.03
CA LEU A 67 26.03 3.24 -7.07
C LEU A 67 24.79 2.57 -6.47
N LEU A 68 23.60 3.11 -6.75
CA LEU A 68 22.33 2.55 -6.30
C LEU A 68 21.84 1.42 -7.22
N ASP A 69 22.05 1.61 -8.53
CA ASP A 69 21.75 0.63 -9.57
C ASP A 69 22.87 0.61 -10.61
N ALA A 70 22.94 -0.50 -11.35
CA ALA A 70 23.78 -0.64 -12.52
C ALA A 70 22.91 -1.11 -13.69
N PHE A 71 22.83 -0.30 -14.75
CA PHE A 71 22.02 -0.59 -15.94
C PHE A 71 20.53 -0.83 -15.61
N GLY A 72 19.98 -0.11 -14.63
CA GLY A 72 18.59 -0.25 -14.20
C GLY A 72 18.30 -1.48 -13.34
N VAL A 73 19.33 -2.22 -12.92
CA VAL A 73 19.21 -3.30 -11.94
C VAL A 73 19.67 -2.78 -10.57
N PRO A 74 18.81 -2.82 -9.53
CA PRO A 74 19.18 -2.46 -8.17
C PRO A 74 20.40 -3.24 -7.69
N LEU A 75 21.41 -2.54 -7.17
CA LEU A 75 22.55 -3.18 -6.49
C LEU A 75 22.23 -3.51 -5.04
N HIS A 76 21.36 -2.70 -4.41
CA HIS A 76 20.87 -2.89 -3.05
C HIS A 76 19.38 -2.54 -3.02
N GLU A 77 18.59 -3.34 -2.31
CA GLU A 77 17.15 -3.11 -2.16
C GLU A 77 16.83 -2.15 -1.01
N HIS A 78 17.75 -2.07 -0.04
CA HIS A 78 17.60 -1.25 1.15
C HIS A 78 18.81 -0.35 1.35
N LEU A 79 18.55 0.85 1.86
CA LEU A 79 19.57 1.84 2.21
C LEU A 79 19.38 2.32 3.64
N ILE A 80 20.44 2.32 4.43
CA ILE A 80 20.48 2.99 5.73
C ILE A 80 21.41 4.19 5.60
N VAL A 81 20.85 5.38 5.68
CA VAL A 81 21.61 6.64 5.72
C VAL A 81 21.84 7.01 7.17
N PHE A 82 23.01 6.65 7.68
CA PHE A 82 23.43 6.96 9.04
C PHE A 82 24.64 7.90 9.00
N ALA A 83 24.43 9.06 8.40
CA ALA A 83 25.45 10.08 8.20
C ALA A 83 24.88 11.49 8.42
N PRO A 84 24.23 11.80 9.56
CA PRO A 84 23.35 12.96 9.70
C PRO A 84 24.02 14.32 9.41
N ASP A 85 25.32 14.44 9.69
CA ASP A 85 26.09 15.67 9.57
C ASP A 85 26.77 15.85 8.19
N THR A 86 26.49 14.96 7.24
CA THR A 86 27.18 14.92 5.96
C THR A 86 26.43 15.70 4.86
N GLU A 87 27.16 16.47 4.05
CA GLU A 87 26.59 17.28 2.95
C GLU A 87 26.37 16.48 1.66
N LYS A 88 27.19 15.45 1.39
CA LYS A 88 27.12 14.62 0.18
C LYS A 88 27.29 13.16 0.53
N LEU A 89 26.34 12.31 0.12
CA LEU A 89 26.41 10.86 0.37
C LEU A 89 27.39 10.16 -0.58
N GLY A 90 27.41 10.53 -1.86
CA GLY A 90 28.34 9.98 -2.84
C GLY A 90 28.32 10.76 -4.13
N LYS A 91 29.28 10.50 -5.02
CA LYS A 91 29.38 11.21 -6.31
C LYS A 91 28.17 10.97 -7.21
N HIS A 92 27.63 9.75 -7.20
CA HIS A 92 26.49 9.33 -8.02
C HIS A 92 25.17 9.27 -7.23
N VAL A 93 25.23 9.29 -5.90
CA VAL A 93 24.06 9.32 -5.02
C VAL A 93 23.64 10.78 -4.79
N THR A 94 23.03 11.37 -5.82
CA THR A 94 22.44 12.71 -5.72
C THR A 94 21.05 12.64 -5.08
N PRO A 95 20.53 13.74 -4.48
CA PRO A 95 19.17 13.77 -3.96
C PRO A 95 18.11 13.32 -4.98
N GLN A 96 18.28 13.72 -6.24
CA GLN A 96 17.36 13.33 -7.32
C GLN A 96 17.43 11.82 -7.60
N ALA A 97 18.65 11.27 -7.72
CA ALA A 97 18.81 9.83 -7.94
C ALA A 97 18.22 9.00 -6.79
N LEU A 98 18.36 9.48 -5.56
CA LEU A 98 17.78 8.84 -4.38
C LEU A 98 16.25 8.88 -4.40
N PHE A 99 15.67 10.04 -4.75
CA PHE A 99 14.23 10.20 -4.92
C PHE A 99 13.67 9.27 -6.01
N ASP A 100 14.35 9.17 -7.15
CA ASP A 100 13.95 8.30 -8.27
C ASP A 100 14.04 6.82 -7.90
N ALA A 101 15.10 6.41 -7.20
CA ALA A 101 15.26 5.05 -6.68
C ALA A 101 14.19 4.68 -5.65
N GLN A 102 13.84 5.60 -4.75
CA GLN A 102 12.75 5.41 -3.77
C GLN A 102 11.36 5.46 -4.39
N GLY A 103 11.22 6.09 -5.56
CA GLY A 103 9.99 6.06 -6.34
C GLY A 103 9.74 4.72 -7.04
N THR A 104 10.71 3.79 -7.00
CA THR A 104 10.68 2.56 -7.80
C THR A 104 10.91 1.30 -6.96
N TYR A 105 12.00 1.21 -6.21
CA TYR A 105 12.36 -0.03 -5.50
C TYR A 105 13.00 0.17 -4.12
N LEU A 106 13.65 1.30 -3.87
CA LEU A 106 14.56 1.45 -2.73
C LEU A 106 13.79 1.76 -1.43
N ASN A 107 13.88 0.86 -0.45
CA ASN A 107 13.47 1.19 0.92
C ASN A 107 14.62 1.90 1.64
N THR A 108 14.32 2.89 2.46
CA THR A 108 15.37 3.72 3.09
C THR A 108 15.09 3.96 4.56
N LEU A 109 16.12 3.94 5.40
CA LEU A 109 16.08 4.42 6.77
C LEU A 109 17.06 5.58 6.92
N TYR A 110 16.54 6.76 7.25
CA TYR A 110 17.35 7.91 7.63
C TYR A 110 17.49 7.98 9.15
N VAL A 111 18.73 7.95 9.63
CA VAL A 111 19.07 8.18 11.04
C VAL A 111 19.56 9.62 11.17
N LEU A 112 18.72 10.45 11.77
CA LEU A 112 18.94 11.89 11.93
C LEU A 112 19.58 12.18 13.28
N SER A 113 20.07 13.41 13.45
CA SER A 113 20.60 13.89 14.73
C SER A 113 20.44 15.40 14.86
N PRO A 114 20.61 15.97 16.06
CA PRO A 114 20.71 17.42 16.25
C PRO A 114 21.79 18.11 15.41
N GLU A 115 22.81 17.38 14.95
CA GLU A 115 23.90 17.91 14.12
C GLU A 115 23.62 17.76 12.62
N ILE A 116 22.35 17.61 12.23
CA ILE A 116 21.93 17.42 10.85
C ILE A 116 22.45 18.54 9.92
N SER A 117 22.95 18.15 8.74
CA SER A 117 23.45 19.07 7.71
C SER A 117 22.30 19.79 6.99
N GLU A 118 22.58 20.96 6.41
CA GLU A 118 21.57 21.70 5.64
C GLU A 118 21.17 20.95 4.35
N ALA A 119 22.10 20.22 3.73
CA ALA A 119 21.76 19.35 2.60
C ALA A 119 20.75 18.26 3.01
N GLN A 120 20.94 17.60 4.16
CA GLN A 120 19.98 16.60 4.62
C GLN A 120 18.64 17.21 5.02
N ARG A 121 18.63 18.37 5.67
CA ARG A 121 17.38 19.09 5.96
C ARG A 121 16.62 19.41 4.67
N THR A 122 17.32 19.81 3.61
CA THR A 122 16.72 20.07 2.29
C THR A 122 16.12 18.79 1.69
N ILE A 123 16.82 17.65 1.80
CA ILE A 123 16.32 16.34 1.38
C ILE A 123 15.04 15.97 2.18
N LEU A 124 15.06 16.11 3.50
CA LEU A 124 13.91 15.82 4.36
C LEU A 124 12.67 16.65 4.01
N GLN A 125 12.86 17.93 3.66
CA GLN A 125 11.77 18.81 3.24
C GLN A 125 11.07 18.31 1.97
N GLN A 126 11.74 17.60 1.07
CA GLN A 126 11.13 17.01 -0.12
C GLN A 126 10.10 15.93 0.24
N TYR A 127 10.31 15.23 1.36
CA TYR A 127 9.36 14.24 1.88
C TYR A 127 8.28 14.86 2.78
N GLY A 128 8.35 16.17 3.02
CA GLY A 128 7.46 16.86 3.95
C GLY A 128 7.85 16.71 5.42
N VAL A 129 9.11 16.43 5.70
CA VAL A 129 9.68 16.34 7.06
C VAL A 129 10.49 17.61 7.34
N GLU A 130 10.01 18.44 8.26
CA GLU A 130 10.72 19.65 8.71
C GLU A 130 11.49 19.33 9.99
N ALA A 131 12.81 19.14 9.91
CA ALA A 131 13.65 18.92 11.08
C ALA A 131 13.98 20.22 11.83
N ALA A 132 14.12 20.09 13.16
CA ALA A 132 14.59 21.16 14.01
C ALA A 132 15.93 21.76 13.53
N PRO A 133 16.23 23.03 13.86
CA PRO A 133 17.49 23.65 13.49
C PRO A 133 18.69 22.91 14.11
N LYS A 134 19.83 22.98 13.41
CA LYS A 134 21.08 22.38 13.88
C LYS A 134 21.47 22.88 15.28
N GLY A 135 21.92 21.97 16.13
CA GLY A 135 22.37 22.22 17.49
C GLY A 135 21.25 22.20 18.54
N TYR A 136 19.99 22.09 18.11
CA TYR A 136 18.85 21.96 19.01
C TYR A 136 18.44 20.49 19.20
N GLN A 137 18.05 20.14 20.42
CA GLN A 137 17.68 18.77 20.80
C GLN A 137 16.31 18.75 21.46
N VAL A 138 15.62 17.61 21.36
CA VAL A 138 14.39 17.36 22.12
C VAL A 138 14.74 17.22 23.60
N ARG A 139 14.05 17.97 24.44
CA ARG A 139 14.21 18.01 25.89
C ARG A 139 12.86 17.85 26.56
N ASP A 140 12.85 17.15 27.69
CA ASP A 140 11.68 17.04 28.56
C ASP A 140 12.13 17.04 30.03
N ALA A 141 11.60 17.98 30.82
CA ALA A 141 11.89 18.09 32.24
C ALA A 141 11.13 17.06 33.10
N PHE A 142 10.06 16.48 32.57
CA PHE A 142 9.15 15.59 33.29
C PHE A 142 9.29 14.13 32.86
N SER A 143 9.50 13.89 31.57
CA SER A 143 9.63 12.55 30.99
C SER A 143 11.03 12.29 30.45
N HIS A 144 12.01 12.14 31.35
CA HIS A 144 13.38 11.78 31.02
C HIS A 144 13.92 10.69 31.95
N VAL A 145 14.99 10.02 31.54
CA VAL A 145 15.63 8.99 32.37
C VAL A 145 16.24 9.63 33.62
N GLY A 146 15.83 9.19 34.81
CA GLY A 146 16.33 9.72 36.07
C GLY A 146 17.86 9.67 36.19
N GLY A 147 18.46 10.75 36.69
CA GLY A 147 19.92 10.88 36.81
C GLY A 147 20.64 11.19 35.49
N HIS A 148 19.91 11.39 34.39
CA HIS A 148 20.44 11.86 33.11
C HIS A 148 19.94 13.27 32.77
N GLU A 149 20.52 13.85 31.71
CA GLU A 149 20.10 15.15 31.18
C GLU A 149 18.67 15.11 30.63
N SER A 150 18.00 16.28 30.62
CA SER A 150 16.64 16.45 30.07
C SER A 150 16.47 16.00 28.61
N CYS A 151 17.56 15.85 27.85
CA CYS A 151 17.55 15.34 26.48
C CYS A 151 17.56 13.82 26.38
N CYS A 152 17.66 13.09 27.50
CA CYS A 152 17.40 11.64 27.57
C CYS A 152 15.91 11.37 27.75
N VAL A 153 15.11 11.82 26.78
CA VAL A 153 13.64 11.78 26.85
C VAL A 153 13.13 10.35 26.84
N VAL A 154 12.06 10.09 27.60
CA VAL A 154 11.33 8.82 27.60
C VAL A 154 10.00 9.03 26.88
N LEU A 155 9.79 8.28 25.81
CA LEU A 155 8.55 8.23 25.07
C LEU A 155 7.63 7.19 25.74
N PRO A 156 6.53 7.59 26.40
CA PRO A 156 5.58 6.64 26.97
C PRO A 156 4.90 5.82 25.87
N SER A 157 4.22 4.72 26.23
CA SER A 157 3.48 3.92 25.24
C SER A 157 2.39 4.70 24.50
N SER A 158 1.90 5.82 25.07
CA SER A 158 0.96 6.73 24.40
C SER A 158 1.58 7.55 23.27
N SER A 159 2.91 7.64 23.21
CA SER A 159 3.63 8.27 22.10
C SER A 159 3.54 7.47 20.81
N ASN A 160 3.27 6.16 20.89
CA ASN A 160 3.06 5.33 19.69
C ASN A 160 1.67 5.58 19.11
N VAL A 161 1.63 6.26 17.97
CA VAL A 161 0.41 6.56 17.20
C VAL A 161 0.34 5.77 15.89
N ALA A 162 1.32 4.89 15.66
CA ALA A 162 1.40 4.08 14.45
C ALA A 162 0.29 3.01 14.41
N PRO A 163 -0.12 2.56 13.21
CA PRO A 163 -0.85 1.32 13.06
C PRO A 163 -0.05 0.14 13.64
N GLU A 164 -0.75 -0.83 14.23
CA GLU A 164 -0.11 -2.00 14.88
C GLU A 164 0.77 -2.83 13.94
N VAL A 165 0.46 -2.83 12.64
CA VAL A 165 1.27 -3.49 11.60
C VAL A 165 2.63 -2.81 11.36
N VAL A 166 2.75 -1.51 11.64
CA VAL A 166 3.99 -0.73 11.52
C VAL A 166 4.81 -0.84 12.79
N LEU A 167 4.15 -0.60 13.93
CA LEU A 167 4.78 -0.63 15.23
C LEU A 167 3.76 -1.13 16.28
N PRO A 168 3.83 -2.40 16.69
CA PRO A 168 3.05 -2.92 17.79
C PRO A 168 3.24 -2.11 19.07
N LYS A 169 2.30 -2.20 20.01
CA LYS A 169 2.44 -1.53 21.30
C LYS A 169 3.61 -2.12 22.08
N THR A 170 4.62 -1.31 22.33
CA THR A 170 5.79 -1.66 23.15
C THR A 170 5.76 -0.94 24.50
N GLY A 171 6.71 -1.29 25.37
CA GLY A 171 7.03 -0.51 26.56
C GLY A 171 7.56 0.89 26.23
N ALA A 172 7.88 1.66 27.27
CA ALA A 172 8.45 3.00 27.12
C ALA A 172 9.77 2.96 26.35
N ILE A 173 9.93 3.88 25.41
CA ILE A 173 11.09 3.96 24.51
C ILE A 173 11.96 5.13 24.96
N VAL A 174 13.25 4.93 25.13
CA VAL A 174 14.18 6.02 25.41
C VAL A 174 14.61 6.65 24.08
N PHE A 175 14.50 7.96 23.99
CA PHE A 175 14.87 8.78 22.84
C PHE A 175 15.93 9.83 23.23
N PRO A 176 17.20 9.43 23.41
CA PRO A 176 18.25 10.31 23.91
C PRO A 176 18.84 11.19 22.82
N HIS A 177 19.14 12.45 23.15
CA HIS A 177 19.88 13.38 22.28
C HIS A 177 19.34 13.44 20.84
N GLY A 178 18.02 13.38 20.69
CA GLY A 178 17.38 13.35 19.38
C GLY A 178 17.02 14.73 18.86
N THR A 179 16.89 14.85 17.55
CA THR A 179 16.18 15.95 16.89
C THR A 179 14.70 15.62 16.77
N GLY A 180 13.85 16.62 16.97
CA GLY A 180 12.42 16.52 16.64
C GLY A 180 12.17 17.01 15.23
N PHE A 181 11.06 16.57 14.63
CA PHE A 181 10.61 17.07 13.34
C PHE A 181 9.10 17.21 13.28
N ASN A 182 8.64 18.18 12.49
CA ASN A 182 7.24 18.36 12.17
C ASN A 182 6.95 17.69 10.82
N LEU A 183 5.76 17.13 10.68
CA LEU A 183 5.31 16.49 9.45
C LEU A 183 4.30 17.39 8.74
N ASN A 184 4.45 17.55 7.43
CA ASN A 184 3.45 18.23 6.60
C ASN A 184 2.18 17.38 6.48
N SER A 185 1.08 17.99 6.02
CA SER A 185 -0.22 17.32 5.79
C SER A 185 -0.25 16.39 4.57
N ASN A 186 0.80 15.59 4.37
CA ASN A 186 0.89 14.60 3.31
C ASN A 186 0.25 13.27 3.78
N PRO A 187 -0.78 12.74 3.09
CA PRO A 187 -1.44 11.49 3.51
C PRO A 187 -0.56 10.24 3.38
N LEU A 188 0.58 10.33 2.68
CA LEU A 188 1.55 9.24 2.55
C LEU A 188 2.52 9.17 3.74
N LEU A 189 2.60 10.24 4.55
CA LEU A 189 3.37 10.25 5.79
C LEU A 189 2.59 9.55 6.90
N ILE A 190 3.29 8.73 7.65
CA ILE A 190 2.81 8.02 8.82
C ILE A 190 3.65 8.53 9.99
N ASP A 191 3.00 9.20 10.93
CA ASP A 191 3.60 9.52 12.21
C ASP A 191 3.67 8.23 13.04
N VAL A 192 4.85 7.88 13.57
CA VAL A 192 5.06 6.61 14.27
C VAL A 192 5.18 6.84 15.77
N LEU A 193 6.15 7.66 16.18
CA LEU A 193 6.37 8.02 17.59
C LEU A 193 6.34 9.54 17.74
N ARG A 194 5.46 10.04 18.61
CA ARG A 194 5.36 11.45 18.99
C ARG A 194 6.15 11.78 20.24
N ALA A 195 6.64 13.00 20.31
CA ALA A 195 7.17 13.54 21.55
C ALA A 195 6.05 13.67 22.61
N PRO A 196 6.39 13.57 23.92
CA PRO A 196 5.43 13.84 24.99
C PRO A 196 4.86 15.27 24.94
N VAL A 197 3.66 15.48 25.53
CA VAL A 197 3.03 16.81 25.66
C VAL A 197 3.92 17.86 26.33
N THR A 198 4.84 17.41 27.20
CA THR A 198 5.78 18.25 27.97
C THR A 198 7.10 18.51 27.27
N ALA A 199 7.37 17.84 26.15
CA ALA A 199 8.63 17.96 25.45
C ALA A 199 8.69 19.19 24.55
N TYR A 200 9.88 19.74 24.38
CA TYR A 200 10.15 20.85 23.47
C TYR A 200 11.57 20.75 22.92
N VAL A 201 11.86 21.47 21.85
CA VAL A 201 13.22 21.57 21.30
C VAL A 201 13.95 22.76 21.92
N GLY A 202 15.14 22.51 22.47
CA GLY A 202 16.00 23.53 23.06
C GLY A 202 17.48 23.32 22.69
N ASP A 203 18.25 24.40 22.69
CA ASP A 203 19.71 24.36 22.50
C ASP A 203 20.44 23.75 23.72
N LYS A 204 21.76 23.91 23.81
CA LYS A 204 22.57 23.40 24.92
C LYS A 204 22.20 23.99 26.29
N ASP A 205 21.72 25.23 26.29
CA ASP A 205 21.31 25.96 27.49
C ASP A 205 19.81 25.80 27.80
N GLY A 206 19.08 25.07 26.95
CA GLY A 206 17.64 24.85 27.07
C GLY A 206 16.79 25.98 26.51
N VAL A 207 17.40 26.88 25.73
CA VAL A 207 16.68 27.99 25.08
C VAL A 207 15.99 27.45 23.82
N ALA A 208 14.68 27.70 23.71
CA ALA A 208 13.90 27.32 22.55
C ALA A 208 14.32 28.10 21.29
N PRO A 209 14.17 27.53 20.08
CA PRO A 209 14.48 28.23 18.84
C PRO A 209 13.63 29.50 18.73
N THR A 210 14.25 30.60 18.29
CA THR A 210 13.56 31.89 18.18
C THR A 210 12.43 31.83 17.15
N THR A 211 11.19 31.97 17.62
CA THR A 211 10.03 32.18 16.76
C THR A 211 9.71 33.67 16.66
N LYS A 212 9.26 34.11 15.48
CA LYS A 212 8.81 35.50 15.31
C LYS A 212 7.58 35.75 16.19
N PRO A 213 7.45 36.91 16.85
CA PRO A 213 6.26 37.25 17.64
C PRO A 213 4.98 37.08 16.81
N GLY A 214 3.99 36.35 17.35
CA GLY A 214 2.72 36.06 16.68
C GLY A 214 2.70 34.80 15.80
N HIS A 215 3.82 34.07 15.68
CA HIS A 215 3.87 32.77 15.02
C HIS A 215 3.78 31.62 16.02
N GLU A 216 3.23 30.49 15.56
CA GLU A 216 3.12 29.25 16.35
C GLU A 216 4.51 28.77 16.82
N VAL A 217 4.57 28.27 18.06
CA VAL A 217 5.77 27.64 18.61
C VAL A 217 6.01 26.34 17.85
N LYS A 218 7.02 26.33 16.98
CA LYS A 218 7.43 25.11 16.28
C LYS A 218 8.18 24.18 17.24
N PHE A 219 8.04 22.87 17.03
CA PHE A 219 8.79 21.83 17.74
C PHE A 219 8.52 21.75 19.26
N ALA A 220 7.25 21.74 19.64
CA ALA A 220 6.83 21.57 21.03
C ALA A 220 5.58 20.66 21.14
N GLY A 221 5.51 19.92 22.24
CA GLY A 221 4.42 19.01 22.59
C GLY A 221 4.22 17.85 21.61
N GLU A 222 2.99 17.32 21.58
CA GLU A 222 2.61 16.17 20.76
C GLU A 222 2.60 16.44 19.25
N GLY A 223 2.64 17.70 18.82
CA GLY A 223 2.75 18.04 17.40
C GLY A 223 4.11 17.68 16.80
N MET A 224 5.10 17.39 17.65
CA MET A 224 6.45 17.01 17.24
C MET A 224 6.58 15.49 17.14
N SER A 225 7.09 15.03 16.01
CA SER A 225 7.41 13.64 15.77
C SER A 225 8.88 13.35 16.09
N ALA A 226 9.13 12.17 16.65
CA ALA A 226 10.43 11.61 16.97
C ALA A 226 10.83 10.50 15.97
N VAL A 227 9.83 9.74 15.51
CA VAL A 227 9.97 8.73 14.45
C VAL A 227 8.78 8.86 13.50
N ALA A 228 9.07 8.90 12.20
CA ALA A 228 8.05 8.89 11.16
C ALA A 228 8.44 7.95 10.03
N ALA A 229 7.46 7.66 9.19
CA ALA A 229 7.64 6.89 7.97
C ALA A 229 6.88 7.53 6.81
N LEU A 230 7.25 7.16 5.60
CA LEU A 230 6.55 7.48 4.36
C LEU A 230 6.41 6.20 3.53
N GLN A 231 5.24 5.97 2.97
CA GLN A 231 5.02 4.92 1.97
C GLN A 231 4.72 5.55 0.62
N THR A 232 5.54 5.27 -0.39
CA THR A 232 5.33 5.80 -1.73
C THR A 232 4.14 5.10 -2.41
N ARG A 233 3.63 5.66 -3.50
CA ARG A 233 2.61 4.98 -4.33
C ARG A 233 3.11 3.68 -4.96
N ALA A 234 4.43 3.55 -5.15
CA ALA A 234 5.08 2.33 -5.59
C ALA A 234 5.33 1.34 -4.45
N ASN A 235 4.88 1.66 -3.22
CA ASN A 235 5.02 0.86 -2.01
C ASN A 235 6.44 0.73 -1.44
N SER A 236 7.41 1.53 -1.92
CA SER A 236 8.69 1.69 -1.22
C SER A 236 8.47 2.42 0.11
N ARG A 237 9.22 2.02 1.14
CA ARG A 237 9.05 2.52 2.50
C ARG A 237 10.29 3.30 2.94
N ILE A 238 10.06 4.50 3.45
CA ILE A 238 11.11 5.40 3.93
C ILE A 238 10.86 5.67 5.41
N GLY A 239 11.86 5.47 6.27
CA GLY A 239 11.79 5.74 7.71
C GLY A 239 12.70 6.90 8.10
N PHE A 240 12.29 7.64 9.13
CA PHE A 240 13.04 8.74 9.71
C PHE A 240 13.11 8.54 11.23
N ILE A 241 14.31 8.37 11.77
CA ILE A 241 14.56 8.27 13.21
C ILE A 241 15.32 9.50 13.67
N GLY A 242 14.77 10.24 14.63
CA GLY A 242 15.36 11.49 15.11
C GLY A 242 16.54 11.34 16.07
N SER A 243 16.83 10.15 16.58
CA SER A 243 17.88 9.91 17.58
C SER A 243 18.82 8.78 17.12
N PRO A 244 20.12 9.05 16.93
CA PRO A 244 21.12 8.00 16.73
C PRO A 244 21.27 7.14 17.98
N ALA A 245 21.26 7.78 19.16
CA ALA A 245 21.50 7.11 20.43
C ALA A 245 20.42 6.07 20.74
N MET A 246 19.19 6.24 20.22
CA MET A 246 18.13 5.26 20.33
C MET A 246 18.52 3.87 19.77
N LEU A 247 19.41 3.82 18.75
CA LEU A 247 19.92 2.60 18.13
C LEU A 247 21.16 2.03 18.82
N SER A 248 21.80 2.79 19.71
CA SER A 248 23.09 2.41 20.30
C SER A 248 22.97 1.26 21.28
N ASP A 249 24.05 0.49 21.43
CA ASP A 249 24.15 -0.64 22.35
C ASP A 249 23.90 -0.24 23.82
N LYS A 250 24.11 1.05 24.15
CA LYS A 250 23.80 1.62 25.47
C LYS A 250 22.31 1.56 25.80
N TRP A 251 21.44 1.64 24.80
CA TRP A 251 19.98 1.64 24.96
C TRP A 251 19.31 0.41 24.33
N TRP A 252 20.07 -0.40 23.59
CA TRP A 252 19.61 -1.65 23.02
C TRP A 252 19.35 -2.69 24.13
N GLY A 253 18.07 -2.97 24.41
CA GLY A 253 17.67 -3.94 25.43
C GLY A 253 18.08 -3.55 26.85
N LYS A 254 18.25 -2.26 27.12
CA LYS A 254 18.58 -1.76 28.46
C LYS A 254 17.36 -1.83 29.37
N ASP A 255 17.58 -2.21 30.62
CA ASP A 255 16.56 -2.18 31.67
C ASP A 255 16.48 -0.81 32.37
N LEU A 256 15.27 -0.30 32.53
CA LEU A 256 14.93 0.82 33.39
C LEU A 256 13.88 0.36 34.41
N ASP A 257 14.13 0.57 35.70
CA ASP A 257 13.23 0.20 36.79
C ASP A 257 12.74 -1.26 36.76
N GLY A 258 13.64 -2.18 36.38
CA GLY A 258 13.36 -3.62 36.30
C GLY A 258 12.52 -4.04 35.09
N LYS A 259 12.37 -3.16 34.08
CA LYS A 259 11.72 -3.47 32.81
C LYS A 259 12.62 -3.10 31.63
N GLU A 260 12.69 -3.98 30.65
CA GLU A 260 13.40 -3.69 29.41
C GLU A 260 12.73 -2.52 28.68
N THR A 261 13.55 -1.59 28.21
CA THR A 261 13.10 -0.48 27.37
C THR A 261 12.57 -0.99 26.03
N GLY A 262 11.58 -0.29 25.49
CA GLY A 262 10.96 -0.63 24.21
C GLY A 262 11.86 -0.44 22.99
N ASN A 263 13.08 0.11 23.15
CA ASN A 263 14.00 0.46 22.07
C ASN A 263 14.27 -0.69 21.10
N ARG A 264 14.66 -1.85 21.64
CA ARG A 264 14.98 -3.03 20.82
C ARG A 264 13.77 -3.50 20.02
N ALA A 265 12.66 -3.76 20.71
CA ALA A 265 11.42 -4.22 20.07
C ALA A 265 10.93 -3.21 19.00
N ALA A 266 10.94 -1.92 19.32
CA ALA A 266 10.45 -0.89 18.42
C ALA A 266 11.31 -0.73 17.15
N LEU A 267 12.64 -0.78 17.29
CA LEU A 267 13.55 -0.71 16.14
C LEU A 267 13.47 -1.97 15.29
N GLU A 268 13.32 -3.14 15.90
CA GLU A 268 13.13 -4.39 15.18
C GLU A 268 11.84 -4.38 14.37
N ASP A 269 10.72 -3.99 14.97
CA ASP A 269 9.42 -3.96 14.30
C ASP A 269 9.36 -2.89 13.21
N LEU A 270 9.91 -1.70 13.48
CA LEU A 270 10.02 -0.63 12.48
C LEU A 270 10.84 -1.09 11.27
N THR A 271 11.98 -1.75 11.49
CA THR A 271 12.82 -2.23 10.38
C THR A 271 12.22 -3.44 9.64
N ARG A 272 11.50 -4.34 10.33
CA ARG A 272 10.69 -5.39 9.67
C ARG A 272 9.68 -4.77 8.73
N TRP A 273 9.00 -3.71 9.18
CA TRP A 273 8.05 -3.01 8.34
C TRP A 273 8.76 -2.26 7.20
N LEU A 274 9.78 -1.44 7.47
CA LEU A 274 10.49 -0.68 6.43
C LEU A 274 11.08 -1.57 5.34
N PHE A 275 11.68 -2.70 5.70
CA PHE A 275 12.28 -3.64 4.77
C PHE A 275 11.29 -4.69 4.27
N GLN A 276 9.99 -4.43 4.40
CA GLN A 276 8.92 -5.21 3.75
C GLN A 276 8.92 -6.71 4.13
N GLU A 277 9.23 -7.01 5.39
CA GLU A 277 9.00 -8.31 6.02
C GLU A 277 7.57 -8.46 6.53
N THR A 278 6.95 -7.36 6.97
CA THR A 278 5.59 -7.32 7.51
C THR A 278 4.72 -6.32 6.74
N GLY A 279 3.40 -6.45 6.82
CA GLY A 279 2.47 -5.50 6.21
C GLY A 279 2.48 -5.52 4.69
N VAL A 280 2.95 -6.60 4.06
CA VAL A 280 3.00 -6.72 2.59
C VAL A 280 1.90 -7.63 2.11
N ILE A 281 1.08 -7.12 1.20
CA ILE A 281 -0.01 -7.86 0.57
C ILE A 281 0.09 -7.72 -0.95
N ARG A 282 -0.42 -8.70 -1.67
CA ARG A 282 -0.53 -8.66 -3.14
C ARG A 282 -1.80 -9.31 -3.63
N VAL A 283 -2.22 -8.90 -4.82
CA VAL A 283 -3.29 -9.56 -5.58
C VAL A 283 -2.69 -10.77 -6.28
N ALA A 284 -3.16 -11.97 -5.94
CA ALA A 284 -2.73 -13.20 -6.58
C ALA A 284 -3.54 -13.51 -7.85
N LYS A 285 -4.86 -13.29 -7.79
CA LYS A 285 -5.77 -13.54 -8.90
C LYS A 285 -7.04 -12.72 -8.75
N THR A 286 -7.62 -12.31 -9.87
CA THR A 286 -8.98 -11.80 -9.96
C THR A 286 -9.82 -12.69 -10.88
N HIS A 287 -11.12 -12.71 -10.66
CA HIS A 287 -12.06 -13.48 -11.47
C HIS A 287 -13.46 -12.88 -11.38
N HIS A 288 -14.17 -12.76 -12.50
CA HIS A 288 -15.54 -12.26 -12.51
C HIS A 288 -16.39 -13.07 -13.48
N HIS A 289 -17.64 -13.35 -13.14
CA HIS A 289 -18.53 -14.16 -13.97
C HIS A 289 -19.99 -13.83 -13.69
N ARG A 290 -20.91 -14.31 -14.54
CA ARG A 290 -22.34 -14.24 -14.26
C ARG A 290 -22.69 -15.33 -13.24
N VAL A 291 -23.58 -15.04 -12.30
CA VAL A 291 -24.03 -16.05 -11.32
C VAL A 291 -24.68 -17.23 -12.07
N GLY A 292 -24.25 -18.44 -11.76
CA GLY A 292 -24.64 -19.68 -12.44
C GLY A 292 -23.70 -20.13 -13.57
N GLU A 293 -22.76 -19.28 -13.98
CA GLU A 293 -21.72 -19.59 -14.95
C GLU A 293 -20.35 -19.66 -14.26
N LYS A 294 -19.36 -20.25 -14.95
CA LYS A 294 -17.98 -20.37 -14.43
C LYS A 294 -16.97 -19.49 -15.16
N GLU A 295 -17.21 -19.23 -16.44
CA GLU A 295 -16.28 -18.50 -17.28
C GLU A 295 -16.55 -16.98 -17.22
N PRO A 296 -15.50 -16.15 -17.32
CA PRO A 296 -15.67 -14.71 -17.41
C PRO A 296 -16.31 -14.30 -18.74
N ARG A 297 -17.04 -13.19 -18.71
CA ARG A 297 -17.64 -12.57 -19.88
C ARG A 297 -16.99 -11.21 -20.14
N GLU A 298 -16.77 -10.89 -21.41
CA GLU A 298 -16.37 -9.53 -21.81
C GLU A 298 -17.50 -8.51 -21.64
N ALA A 299 -18.75 -8.98 -21.78
CA ALA A 299 -19.95 -8.16 -21.66
C ALA A 299 -21.04 -8.84 -20.83
N TYR A 300 -21.61 -8.07 -19.91
CA TYR A 300 -22.82 -8.38 -19.16
C TYR A 300 -24.00 -7.61 -19.73
N THR A 301 -25.20 -8.13 -19.56
CA THR A 301 -26.42 -7.37 -19.88
C THR A 301 -26.89 -6.60 -18.67
N LYS A 302 -27.70 -5.55 -18.89
CA LYS A 302 -28.36 -4.83 -17.80
C LYS A 302 -29.05 -5.83 -16.87
N LYS A 303 -28.99 -5.59 -15.56
CA LYS A 303 -29.67 -6.38 -14.54
C LYS A 303 -29.17 -7.83 -14.37
N ASP A 304 -28.08 -8.22 -15.02
CA ASP A 304 -27.42 -9.49 -14.73
C ASP A 304 -26.91 -9.54 -13.29
N GLU A 305 -27.04 -10.70 -12.66
CA GLU A 305 -26.37 -10.98 -11.39
C GLU A 305 -24.92 -11.36 -11.70
N VAL A 306 -24.00 -10.53 -11.21
CA VAL A 306 -22.55 -10.65 -11.45
C VAL A 306 -21.87 -11.00 -10.14
N ALA A 307 -20.95 -11.97 -10.19
CA ALA A 307 -20.07 -12.32 -9.09
C ALA A 307 -18.65 -11.88 -9.43
N TYR A 308 -17.97 -11.28 -8.46
CA TYR A 308 -16.56 -10.89 -8.54
C TYR A 308 -15.81 -11.53 -7.38
N GLU A 309 -14.64 -12.09 -7.68
CA GLU A 309 -13.73 -12.76 -6.75
C GLU A 309 -12.32 -12.19 -6.89
N ILE A 310 -11.64 -12.00 -5.76
CA ILE A 310 -10.24 -11.59 -5.71
C ILE A 310 -9.51 -12.38 -4.63
N THR A 311 -8.37 -12.96 -4.99
CA THR A 311 -7.48 -13.68 -4.06
C THR A 311 -6.34 -12.77 -3.65
N ILE A 312 -6.21 -12.53 -2.34
CA ILE A 312 -5.15 -11.75 -1.73
C ILE A 312 -4.22 -12.67 -0.95
N GLN A 313 -2.92 -12.41 -1.08
CA GLN A 313 -1.89 -13.07 -0.30
C GLN A 313 -1.17 -12.03 0.57
N GLU A 314 -0.85 -12.42 1.80
CA GLU A 314 0.05 -11.68 2.69
C GLU A 314 1.42 -12.33 2.68
N TYR A 315 2.46 -11.51 2.68
CA TYR A 315 3.82 -11.98 2.90
C TYR A 315 4.07 -12.14 4.40
N GLN A 316 4.33 -13.37 4.83
CA GLN A 316 4.47 -13.72 6.23
C GLN A 316 5.89 -14.24 6.49
N THR A 317 6.56 -13.65 7.47
CA THR A 317 7.88 -14.09 7.95
C THR A 317 7.76 -14.81 9.29
N ARG A 318 8.46 -15.93 9.45
CA ARG A 318 8.60 -16.64 10.73
C ARG A 318 10.05 -17.06 10.92
N GLY A 319 10.76 -16.34 11.77
CA GLY A 319 12.22 -16.47 11.86
C GLY A 319 12.84 -16.14 10.51
N ASN A 320 13.61 -17.08 9.95
CA ASN A 320 14.31 -16.90 8.67
C ASN A 320 13.56 -17.47 7.47
N LEU A 321 12.32 -17.92 7.66
CA LEU A 321 11.46 -18.46 6.60
C LEU A 321 10.40 -17.43 6.24
N SER A 322 10.21 -17.22 4.95
CA SER A 322 9.14 -16.40 4.40
C SER A 322 8.21 -17.23 3.54
N ARG A 323 6.93 -16.86 3.50
CA ARG A 323 5.97 -17.42 2.57
C ARG A 323 4.84 -16.46 2.31
N TRP A 324 4.22 -16.61 1.15
CA TRP A 324 2.90 -16.05 0.91
C TRP A 324 1.85 -16.90 1.62
N GLY A 325 0.95 -16.26 2.35
CA GLY A 325 -0.09 -16.90 3.13
C GLY A 325 -1.41 -16.14 3.07
N ASN A 326 -2.32 -16.51 3.96
CA ASN A 326 -3.64 -15.90 4.07
C ASN A 326 -3.55 -14.53 4.71
N TRP A 327 -4.23 -13.57 4.09
CA TRP A 327 -4.49 -12.26 4.67
C TRP A 327 -5.92 -12.21 5.21
N ASP A 328 -6.13 -11.50 6.31
CA ASP A 328 -7.46 -11.28 6.89
C ASP A 328 -7.70 -9.78 7.09
N GLY A 329 -8.17 -9.12 6.05
CA GLY A 329 -8.57 -7.71 6.13
C GLY A 329 -9.86 -7.42 5.37
N ALA A 330 -10.47 -6.30 5.72
CA ALA A 330 -11.69 -5.83 5.08
C ALA A 330 -11.36 -5.09 3.77
N MET A 331 -12.09 -5.43 2.70
CA MET A 331 -11.96 -4.79 1.40
C MET A 331 -13.32 -4.41 0.84
N GLN A 332 -13.30 -3.47 -0.11
CA GLN A 332 -14.47 -3.02 -0.82
C GLN A 332 -14.22 -3.15 -2.32
N LEU A 333 -15.28 -3.52 -3.02
CA LEU A 333 -15.34 -3.53 -4.47
C LEU A 333 -16.18 -2.33 -4.92
N GLU A 334 -15.67 -1.62 -5.92
CA GLU A 334 -16.41 -0.61 -6.66
C GLU A 334 -16.65 -1.06 -8.08
N PHE A 335 -17.90 -1.04 -8.52
CA PHE A 335 -18.26 -1.20 -9.92
C PHE A 335 -18.53 0.19 -10.51
N THR A 336 -17.59 0.69 -11.31
CA THR A 336 -17.51 2.10 -11.68
C THR A 336 -17.32 2.30 -13.18
N MET A 337 -17.67 3.49 -13.68
CA MET A 337 -17.39 3.94 -15.05
C MET A 337 -16.61 5.25 -15.01
N LEU A 338 -17.27 6.30 -14.50
CA LEU A 338 -16.67 7.58 -14.11
C LEU A 338 -16.80 7.73 -12.59
N ASP A 339 -18.04 7.53 -12.11
CA ASP A 339 -18.38 7.51 -10.68
C ASP A 339 -18.78 6.09 -10.24
N PRO A 340 -18.53 5.70 -8.97
CA PRO A 340 -18.90 4.39 -8.46
C PRO A 340 -20.43 4.25 -8.44
N HIS A 341 -20.95 3.34 -9.26
CA HIS A 341 -22.39 3.06 -9.30
C HIS A 341 -22.79 2.10 -8.18
N ILE A 342 -21.90 1.15 -7.87
CA ILE A 342 -22.08 0.17 -6.81
C ILE A 342 -20.79 0.14 -6.00
N ARG A 343 -20.92 0.25 -4.68
CA ARG A 343 -19.85 -0.01 -3.72
C ARG A 343 -20.35 -1.07 -2.76
N THR A 344 -19.63 -2.18 -2.66
CA THR A 344 -20.02 -3.30 -1.81
C THR A 344 -18.81 -3.88 -1.09
N GLU A 345 -19.05 -4.55 0.03
CA GLU A 345 -18.02 -5.26 0.79
C GLU A 345 -17.64 -6.56 0.09
N LEU A 346 -16.34 -6.86 0.05
CA LEU A 346 -15.80 -8.15 -0.37
C LEU A 346 -15.67 -9.05 0.85
N LYS A 347 -16.42 -10.16 0.88
CA LYS A 347 -16.44 -11.08 2.03
C LYS A 347 -15.52 -12.28 1.78
N PRO A 348 -14.77 -12.75 2.78
CA PRO A 348 -13.93 -13.93 2.62
C PRO A 348 -14.80 -15.17 2.38
N VAL A 349 -14.49 -15.94 1.33
CA VAL A 349 -15.21 -17.17 0.95
C VAL A 349 -14.34 -18.41 0.96
N SER A 350 -13.01 -18.27 0.85
CA SER A 350 -12.09 -19.39 0.90
C SER A 350 -10.76 -18.98 1.50
N PHE A 351 -10.22 -19.82 2.39
CA PHE A 351 -8.89 -19.70 2.96
C PHE A 351 -8.08 -20.90 2.50
N ARG A 352 -7.06 -20.67 1.69
CA ARG A 352 -6.21 -21.74 1.14
C ARG A 352 -4.75 -21.42 1.38
N PRO A 353 -3.82 -22.39 1.28
CA PRO A 353 -2.40 -22.08 1.41
C PRO A 353 -1.88 -21.03 0.41
N ASP A 354 -2.57 -20.87 -0.72
CA ASP A 354 -2.30 -19.89 -1.77
C ASP A 354 -3.06 -18.55 -1.60
N GLY A 355 -3.65 -18.27 -0.43
CA GLY A 355 -4.23 -16.98 -0.08
C GLY A 355 -5.73 -17.02 0.22
N THR A 356 -6.25 -15.85 0.61
CA THR A 356 -7.65 -15.65 0.96
C THR A 356 -8.42 -15.14 -0.24
N THR A 357 -9.44 -15.88 -0.69
CA THR A 357 -10.35 -15.42 -1.74
C THR A 357 -11.53 -14.70 -1.11
N TYR A 358 -11.75 -13.48 -1.57
CA TYR A 358 -12.89 -12.65 -1.23
C TYR A 358 -13.85 -12.55 -2.41
N ALA A 359 -15.15 -12.51 -2.14
CA ALA A 359 -16.17 -12.42 -3.17
C ALA A 359 -17.28 -11.43 -2.83
N ALA A 360 -17.89 -10.88 -3.86
CA ALA A 360 -19.13 -10.13 -3.78
C ALA A 360 -20.00 -10.43 -5.01
N SER A 361 -21.31 -10.51 -4.79
CA SER A 361 -22.29 -10.64 -5.86
C SER A 361 -23.23 -9.45 -5.84
N PHE A 362 -23.54 -8.91 -7.01
CA PHE A 362 -24.42 -7.76 -7.16
C PHE A 362 -25.06 -7.73 -8.54
N ARG A 363 -26.10 -6.92 -8.68
CA ARG A 363 -26.83 -6.75 -9.92
C ARG A 363 -26.25 -5.62 -10.77
N ALA A 364 -25.96 -5.88 -12.04
CA ALA A 364 -25.47 -4.88 -12.97
C ALA A 364 -26.47 -3.72 -13.15
N PRO A 365 -26.00 -2.46 -13.21
CA PRO A 365 -26.87 -1.29 -13.34
C PRO A 365 -27.58 -1.23 -14.70
N ASP A 366 -28.62 -0.42 -14.79
CA ASP A 366 -29.38 -0.22 -16.05
C ASP A 366 -28.62 0.64 -17.08
N ARG A 367 -27.62 1.42 -16.64
CA ARG A 367 -26.78 2.23 -17.51
C ARG A 367 -25.78 1.33 -18.25
N HIS A 368 -25.77 1.43 -19.57
CA HIS A 368 -24.82 0.71 -20.41
C HIS A 368 -23.52 1.50 -20.59
N GLY A 369 -22.44 0.79 -20.89
CA GLY A 369 -21.12 1.34 -21.18
C GLY A 369 -20.00 0.45 -20.63
N VAL A 370 -18.78 0.97 -20.64
CA VAL A 370 -17.60 0.23 -20.15
C VAL A 370 -17.46 0.46 -18.65
N PHE A 371 -17.64 -0.58 -17.86
CA PHE A 371 -17.43 -0.56 -16.42
C PHE A 371 -16.09 -1.19 -16.04
N LYS A 372 -15.69 -0.93 -14.81
CA LYS A 372 -14.53 -1.53 -14.16
C LYS A 372 -14.92 -2.05 -12.79
N PHE A 373 -14.45 -3.23 -12.46
CA PHE A 373 -14.35 -3.71 -11.09
C PHE A 373 -13.06 -3.13 -10.51
N VAL A 374 -13.17 -2.25 -9.52
CA VAL A 374 -12.03 -1.60 -8.90
C VAL A 374 -11.99 -2.00 -7.44
N VAL A 375 -10.86 -2.58 -7.03
CA VAL A 375 -10.52 -2.83 -5.64
C VAL A 375 -9.34 -1.93 -5.30
N ASN A 376 -9.60 -0.92 -4.47
CA ASN A 376 -8.60 0.00 -3.98
C ASN A 376 -8.49 -0.14 -2.45
N HIS A 377 -7.34 -0.64 -1.99
CA HIS A 377 -7.05 -0.81 -0.57
C HIS A 377 -5.82 0.01 -0.18
N PHE A 378 -6.05 1.28 0.15
CA PHE A 378 -5.03 2.18 0.70
C PHE A 378 -5.25 2.32 2.22
N ARG A 379 -4.48 1.56 3.00
CA ARG A 379 -4.49 1.60 4.47
C ARG A 379 -3.08 1.85 4.98
N PRO A 380 -2.89 2.78 5.94
CA PRO A 380 -1.58 3.02 6.53
C PRO A 380 -0.97 1.74 7.09
N GLY A 381 0.29 1.48 6.73
CA GLY A 381 1.04 0.31 7.19
C GLY A 381 0.89 -0.95 6.31
N TRP A 382 -0.09 -1.00 5.42
CA TRP A 382 -0.24 -2.09 4.45
C TRP A 382 0.19 -1.64 3.06
N THR A 383 0.70 -2.58 2.24
CA THR A 383 0.90 -2.34 0.80
C THR A 383 -0.38 -1.82 0.16
N PHE A 384 -0.26 -0.73 -0.59
CA PHE A 384 -1.35 -0.17 -1.36
C PHE A 384 -1.67 -1.11 -2.52
N LEU A 385 -2.91 -1.63 -2.51
CA LEU A 385 -3.42 -2.48 -3.58
C LEU A 385 -4.36 -1.70 -4.48
N GLU A 386 -4.12 -1.82 -5.78
CA GLU A 386 -5.03 -1.35 -6.82
C GLU A 386 -5.19 -2.48 -7.85
N ALA A 387 -6.40 -3.02 -7.97
CA ALA A 387 -6.77 -3.97 -9.01
C ALA A 387 -7.97 -3.44 -9.78
N ALA A 388 -7.91 -3.55 -11.10
CA ALA A 388 -8.93 -3.03 -11.99
C ALA A 388 -9.19 -3.97 -13.18
N ASP A 389 -10.32 -4.67 -13.14
CA ASP A 389 -10.79 -5.50 -14.24
C ASP A 389 -11.86 -4.78 -15.04
N ARG A 390 -11.87 -4.90 -16.37
CA ARG A 390 -12.82 -4.20 -17.24
C ARG A 390 -13.88 -5.16 -17.76
N ALA A 391 -15.14 -4.77 -17.66
CA ALA A 391 -16.25 -5.46 -18.31
C ALA A 391 -17.30 -4.47 -18.79
N SER A 392 -17.88 -4.73 -19.96
CA SER A 392 -18.92 -3.86 -20.50
C SER A 392 -20.28 -4.28 -20.00
N VAL A 393 -21.16 -3.31 -19.72
CA VAL A 393 -22.60 -3.57 -19.56
C VAL A 393 -23.29 -3.11 -20.82
N VAL A 394 -23.90 -4.04 -21.55
CA VAL A 394 -24.58 -3.79 -22.81
C VAL A 394 -26.11 -3.86 -22.63
N PRO A 395 -26.87 -3.14 -23.46
CA PRO A 395 -28.32 -3.34 -23.51
C PRO A 395 -28.65 -4.76 -23.98
N LEU A 396 -29.87 -5.20 -23.68
CA LEU A 396 -30.40 -6.45 -24.23
C LEU A 396 -30.39 -6.40 -25.76
N ARG A 397 -30.04 -7.52 -26.37
CA ARG A 397 -30.16 -7.69 -27.81
C ARG A 397 -31.64 -7.76 -28.21
N HIS A 398 -31.91 -7.53 -29.51
CA HIS A 398 -33.27 -7.53 -30.07
C HIS A 398 -34.04 -8.84 -29.81
N ASP A 399 -33.33 -9.96 -29.65
CA ASP A 399 -33.86 -11.29 -29.40
C ASP A 399 -34.02 -11.65 -27.91
N GLU A 400 -33.42 -10.88 -27.01
CA GLU A 400 -33.44 -11.11 -25.56
C GLU A 400 -34.61 -10.40 -24.85
N HIS A 401 -35.38 -9.59 -25.58
CA HIS A 401 -36.58 -8.95 -25.04
C HIS A 401 -37.70 -9.97 -24.80
N PRO A 402 -38.49 -9.84 -23.71
CA PRO A 402 -39.61 -10.73 -23.45
C PRO A 402 -40.65 -10.64 -24.57
N ARG A 403 -40.96 -11.79 -25.19
CA ARG A 403 -41.97 -11.91 -26.25
C ARG A 403 -43.28 -12.42 -25.65
N PHE A 404 -44.39 -12.18 -26.35
CA PHE A 404 -45.73 -12.62 -25.94
C PHE A 404 -46.17 -12.08 -24.57
N ILE A 405 -45.87 -10.80 -24.32
CA ILE A 405 -46.32 -10.10 -23.12
C ILE A 405 -47.85 -10.06 -23.01
N ALA A 406 -48.38 -10.41 -21.84
CA ALA A 406 -49.83 -10.53 -21.62
C ALA A 406 -50.59 -9.22 -21.88
N GLY A 407 -49.99 -8.07 -21.57
CA GLY A 407 -50.58 -6.76 -21.85
C GLY A 407 -50.76 -6.47 -23.34
N ALA A 408 -50.08 -7.20 -24.23
CA ALA A 408 -50.18 -7.01 -25.67
C ALA A 408 -51.13 -7.99 -26.38
N TYR A 409 -51.82 -8.88 -25.66
CA TYR A 409 -52.81 -9.79 -26.25
C TYR A 409 -53.87 -9.09 -27.11
N PRO A 410 -54.41 -7.92 -26.75
CA PRO A 410 -55.36 -7.19 -27.62
C PRO A 410 -54.78 -6.86 -28.99
N PHE A 411 -53.49 -6.47 -29.08
CA PHE A 411 -52.83 -6.16 -30.34
C PHE A 411 -52.57 -7.41 -31.18
N TYR A 412 -52.13 -8.50 -30.53
CA TYR A 412 -51.92 -9.78 -31.21
C TYR A 412 -53.25 -10.32 -31.78
N ALA A 413 -54.32 -10.28 -30.99
CA ALA A 413 -55.65 -10.70 -31.41
C ALA A 413 -56.21 -9.79 -32.53
N GLY A 414 -56.01 -8.47 -32.45
CA GLY A 414 -56.44 -7.53 -33.48
C GLY A 414 -55.76 -7.77 -34.83
N CYS A 415 -54.46 -8.05 -34.84
CA CYS A 415 -53.72 -8.38 -36.06
C CYS A 415 -54.22 -9.68 -36.70
N LEU A 416 -54.41 -10.73 -35.88
CA LEU A 416 -54.97 -12.00 -36.34
C LEU A 416 -56.41 -11.84 -36.83
N SER A 417 -57.23 -11.07 -36.13
CA SER A 417 -58.62 -10.77 -36.51
C SER A 417 -58.70 -10.04 -37.85
N THR A 418 -57.84 -9.03 -38.06
CA THR A 418 -57.79 -8.29 -39.33
C THR A 418 -57.38 -9.20 -40.49
N SER A 419 -56.38 -10.06 -40.26
CA SER A 419 -55.92 -11.04 -41.25
C SER A 419 -57.03 -12.04 -41.59
N ALA A 420 -57.74 -12.56 -40.59
CA ALA A 420 -58.87 -13.47 -40.77
C ALA A 420 -60.06 -12.80 -41.48
N ALA A 421 -60.39 -11.57 -41.11
CA ALA A 421 -61.45 -10.79 -41.75
C ALA A 421 -61.13 -10.48 -43.21
N PHE A 422 -59.88 -10.16 -43.53
CA PHE A 422 -59.43 -9.97 -44.91
C PHE A 422 -59.54 -11.26 -45.73
N LEU A 423 -59.07 -12.39 -45.21
CA LEU A 423 -59.22 -13.69 -45.88
C LEU A 423 -60.70 -14.04 -46.10
N PHE A 424 -61.54 -13.84 -45.08
CA PHE A 424 -62.98 -14.05 -45.19
C PHE A 424 -63.62 -13.12 -46.24
N PHE A 425 -63.24 -11.85 -46.25
CA PHE A 425 -63.67 -10.89 -47.27
C PHE A 425 -63.25 -11.32 -48.68
N THR A 426 -62.00 -11.75 -48.88
CA THR A 426 -61.55 -12.24 -50.20
C THR A 426 -62.32 -13.47 -50.65
N ALA A 427 -62.62 -14.40 -49.74
CA ALA A 427 -63.42 -15.58 -50.03
C ALA A 427 -64.86 -15.22 -50.43
N LEU A 428 -65.50 -14.30 -49.69
CA LEU A 428 -66.83 -13.77 -50.02
C LEU A 428 -66.83 -13.03 -51.36
N TRP A 429 -65.87 -12.14 -51.57
CA TRP A 429 -65.74 -11.34 -52.78
C TRP A 429 -65.61 -12.21 -54.04
N MET A 430 -64.84 -13.31 -53.97
CA MET A 430 -64.70 -14.26 -55.07
C MET A 430 -65.96 -15.09 -55.35
N HIS A 431 -66.82 -15.31 -54.35
CA HIS A 431 -68.05 -16.12 -54.49
C HIS A 431 -69.32 -15.31 -54.70
N LEU A 432 -69.34 -14.03 -54.33
CA LEU A 432 -70.40 -13.10 -54.72
C LEU A 432 -70.17 -12.65 -56.17
N GLY A 433 -70.71 -13.40 -57.12
CA GLY A 433 -70.83 -12.93 -58.50
C GLY A 433 -71.77 -11.72 -58.59
N GLU A 434 -71.43 -10.73 -59.42
CA GLU A 434 -72.34 -9.64 -59.77
C GLU A 434 -73.61 -10.24 -60.40
N SER A 435 -74.72 -10.14 -59.66
CA SER A 435 -76.05 -10.34 -60.25
C SER A 435 -76.50 -9.00 -60.81
N ASP A 436 -76.07 -8.71 -62.04
CA ASP A 436 -76.57 -7.58 -62.82
C ASP A 436 -78.03 -7.87 -63.19
N LYS A 437 -78.95 -7.60 -62.25
CA LYS A 437 -80.39 -7.67 -62.49
C LYS A 437 -80.75 -6.49 -63.39
N GLY A 438 -80.76 -6.78 -64.70
CA GLY A 438 -81.09 -5.84 -65.75
C GLY A 438 -82.34 -5.00 -65.45
N LYS A 439 -82.21 -3.69 -65.72
CA LYS A 439 -83.33 -2.75 -65.82
C LYS A 439 -84.39 -3.32 -66.77
N GLN A 440 -85.56 -3.70 -66.23
CA GLN A 440 -86.76 -3.89 -67.04
C GLN A 440 -87.21 -2.54 -67.60
N LYS A 441 -87.41 -2.48 -68.92
CA LYS A 441 -88.13 -1.41 -69.61
C LYS A 441 -89.55 -1.32 -69.05
N ALA A 442 -89.97 -0.13 -68.63
CA ALA A 442 -91.38 0.23 -68.55
C ALA A 442 -91.75 0.90 -69.87
N GLU A 443 -92.91 0.52 -70.41
CA GLU A 443 -93.51 0.94 -71.69
C GLU A 443 -93.56 2.45 -71.92
#